data_AF-A0A5P9FGN4-F1
#
_entry.id   AF-A0A5P9FGN4-F1
#
_cell.length_a   1.000
_cell.length_b   1.000
_cell.length_c   1.000
_cell.angle_alpha   90.00
_cell.angle_beta   90.00
_cell.angle_gamma   90.00
#
_symmetry.space_group_name_H-M   'P 1'
#
loop_
_entity.id
_entity.type
_entity.pdbx_description
1 polymer ?
#
loop_
_entity_poly.entity_id
_entity_poly.type
_entity_poly.pdbx_seq_one_letter_code
_entity_poly.pdbx_strand_id
1 'polypeptide(L)'
;MAIPIQPTGPTEADAIRAAAFLARIVNGESEFAPGFADPSVENGYGDDYAGFIAAATADAPGGSWHVLSAEDFPPGSFGADVRYTEGGLYVGGPRNGAEALAVQAEIGGETVLILTFRGSDGVDALLGQTFTAQGAAAYYDDLSPIIEAAALYAGDPANGIDAVIVAGHSLGATMADIFTLTDADLFAGLPLTVVSIASAGIPPGLFPDATGPLTAPEAVTHIGIGHAGDPIRFPEAEPLLINQVLVNNLHFAPDIVIELPSVDTDVRGDPPFGAEHSSVLYWENLAALTDDPLFEFYEDQTLIFGASDYATVPDYSGEGTLPSGEVIGAEGFSVDDDAPGLLGTEGDDFILGLDGDDRLLGRAGDDLLSGGEGADTLIGGAGDDVLLLRTGDAASGGSGADRFIADAGADSALILGFDPGADVIDLALTGAEEADLVIRSGAFVAHVDYGSGALTLFGAGTSLVSPEDFVFAEPELLV
;
A
#
# COMPACT_ATOMS: atom_id res chain seq x y z
N MET A 1 13.61 12.04 27.56
CA MET A 1 14.46 11.84 26.37
C MET A 1 13.66 12.49 25.26
N ALA A 2 14.12 13.61 24.71
CA ALA A 2 13.33 14.35 23.73
C ALA A 2 13.26 13.49 22.46
N ILE A 3 12.04 13.11 22.07
CA ILE A 3 11.75 12.47 20.79
C ILE A 3 12.22 13.48 19.72
N PRO A 4 13.09 13.08 18.77
CA PRO A 4 13.46 13.98 17.70
C PRO A 4 12.18 14.29 16.91
N ILE A 5 11.88 15.57 16.79
CA ILE A 5 10.86 16.06 15.87
C ILE A 5 11.40 15.68 14.49
N GLN A 6 10.87 14.62 13.88
CA GLN A 6 11.11 14.32 12.47
C GLN A 6 10.73 15.59 11.68
N PRO A 7 11.47 15.95 10.63
CA PRO A 7 11.11 17.08 9.79
C PRO A 7 9.69 16.85 9.26
N THR A 8 8.83 17.86 9.35
CA THR A 8 7.48 17.78 8.80
C THR A 8 7.61 17.55 7.30
N GLY A 9 7.14 16.37 6.89
CA GLY A 9 7.02 15.84 5.54
C GLY A 9 5.64 15.16 5.47
N PRO A 10 5.15 14.79 4.28
CA PRO A 10 3.96 13.95 4.16
C PRO A 10 4.16 12.69 4.99
N THR A 11 3.09 12.21 5.64
CA THR A 11 3.14 10.96 6.41
C THR A 11 3.51 9.79 5.49
N GLU A 12 3.91 8.67 6.07
CA GLU A 12 4.15 7.46 5.30
C GLU A 12 2.89 7.01 4.53
N ALA A 13 1.71 7.08 5.18
CA ALA A 13 0.43 6.84 4.54
C ALA A 13 0.17 7.77 3.36
N ASP A 14 0.43 9.07 3.52
CA ASP A 14 0.30 10.05 2.44
C ASP A 14 1.20 9.70 1.24
N ALA A 15 2.45 9.29 1.51
CA ALA A 15 3.41 8.94 0.48
C ALA A 15 3.00 7.67 -0.28
N ILE A 16 2.59 6.62 0.43
CA ILE A 16 2.12 5.36 -0.14
C ILE A 16 0.87 5.60 -1.00
N ARG A 17 -0.10 6.36 -0.49
CA ARG A 17 -1.32 6.72 -1.22
C ARG A 17 -1.02 7.48 -2.50
N ALA A 18 -0.16 8.49 -2.43
CA ALA A 18 0.23 9.27 -3.60
C ALA A 18 0.95 8.41 -4.65
N ALA A 19 1.87 7.55 -4.21
CA ALA A 19 2.61 6.62 -5.06
C ALA A 19 1.68 5.60 -5.74
N ALA A 20 0.78 4.98 -4.98
CA ALA A 20 -0.14 3.97 -5.49
C ALA A 20 -1.14 4.58 -6.50
N PHE A 21 -1.64 5.79 -6.24
CA PHE A 21 -2.55 6.50 -7.14
C PHE A 21 -1.88 6.74 -8.50
N LEU A 22 -0.68 7.30 -8.46
CA LEU A 22 0.08 7.59 -9.68
C LEU A 22 0.56 6.33 -10.38
N ALA A 23 0.95 5.28 -9.64
CA ALA A 23 1.32 3.99 -10.21
C ALA A 23 0.17 3.37 -11.04
N ARG A 24 -1.06 3.44 -10.55
CA ARG A 24 -2.27 3.00 -11.29
C ARG A 24 -2.43 3.78 -12.60
N ILE A 25 -2.21 5.09 -12.55
CA ILE A 25 -2.40 5.99 -13.70
C ILE A 25 -1.33 5.78 -14.75
N VAL A 26 -0.08 5.67 -14.31
CA VAL A 26 1.10 5.64 -15.18
C VAL A 26 1.25 4.27 -15.87
N ASN A 27 0.73 3.17 -15.32
CA ASN A 27 0.88 1.83 -15.91
C ASN A 27 0.02 1.57 -17.17
N GLY A 28 -0.88 2.48 -17.55
CA GLY A 28 -1.52 2.48 -18.88
C GLY A 28 -2.65 1.46 -19.11
N GLU A 29 -3.77 2.00 -19.59
CA GLU A 29 -4.71 1.42 -20.56
C GLU A 29 -6.03 0.77 -20.11
N SER A 30 -6.22 0.27 -18.87
CA SER A 30 -7.55 -0.28 -18.49
C SER A 30 -8.43 0.66 -17.66
N GLU A 31 -7.84 1.63 -16.95
CA GLU A 31 -8.53 2.38 -15.89
C GLU A 31 -8.70 3.90 -16.16
N PHE A 32 -8.20 4.39 -17.30
CA PHE A 32 -8.38 5.79 -17.66
C PHE A 32 -9.86 6.05 -18.02
N ALA A 33 -10.49 6.99 -17.32
CA ALA A 33 -11.91 7.27 -17.54
C ALA A 33 -12.18 7.67 -19.01
N PRO A 34 -13.29 7.19 -19.62
CA PRO A 34 -13.64 7.52 -20.99
C PRO A 34 -13.68 9.04 -21.23
N GLY A 35 -12.78 9.53 -22.08
CA GLY A 35 -12.63 10.97 -22.38
C GLY A 35 -11.24 11.53 -22.11
N PHE A 36 -10.42 10.85 -21.30
CA PHE A 36 -9.02 11.20 -21.07
C PHE A 36 -8.03 10.25 -21.77
N ALA A 37 -8.46 9.02 -22.08
CA ALA A 37 -7.69 8.10 -22.92
C ALA A 37 -7.78 8.51 -24.40
N ASP A 38 -6.68 8.39 -25.16
CA ASP A 38 -6.71 8.43 -26.62
C ASP A 38 -6.95 7.02 -27.18
N PRO A 39 -8.19 6.67 -27.59
CA PRO A 39 -8.51 5.33 -28.07
C PRO A 39 -7.86 4.99 -29.42
N SER A 40 -7.12 5.93 -30.04
CA SER A 40 -6.41 5.72 -31.29
C SER A 40 -4.94 5.31 -31.10
N VAL A 41 -4.43 5.33 -29.87
CA VAL A 41 -3.04 5.01 -29.53
C VAL A 41 -2.99 4.10 -28.29
N GLU A 42 -2.84 2.79 -28.49
CA GLU A 42 -2.76 1.75 -27.44
C GLU A 42 -1.40 1.71 -26.70
N ASN A 43 -0.80 2.86 -26.38
CA ASN A 43 0.40 2.92 -25.52
C ASN A 43 0.39 4.07 -24.49
N GLY A 44 -0.76 4.71 -24.30
CA GLY A 44 -0.94 5.85 -23.40
C GLY A 44 -0.22 7.15 -23.78
N TYR A 45 0.56 7.22 -24.87
CA TYR A 45 1.24 8.48 -25.25
C TYR A 45 0.28 9.61 -25.64
N GLY A 46 -0.97 9.29 -26.00
CA GLY A 46 -2.00 10.25 -26.33
C GLY A 46 -2.87 10.66 -25.15
N ASP A 47 -2.67 10.05 -23.97
CA ASP A 47 -3.56 10.23 -22.82
C ASP A 47 -3.37 11.59 -22.15
N ASP A 48 -4.47 12.15 -21.68
CA ASP A 48 -4.52 13.41 -20.92
C ASP A 48 -4.35 13.15 -19.42
N TYR A 49 -3.12 12.81 -19.01
CA TYR A 49 -2.77 12.59 -17.60
C TYR A 49 -3.04 13.81 -16.73
N ALA A 50 -2.68 15.00 -17.20
CA ALA A 50 -2.96 16.25 -16.51
C ALA A 50 -4.45 16.45 -16.25
N GLY A 51 -5.30 16.28 -17.26
CA GLY A 51 -6.74 16.39 -17.14
C GLY A 51 -7.35 15.34 -16.23
N PHE A 52 -6.91 14.09 -16.33
CA PHE A 52 -7.39 13.01 -15.47
C PHE A 52 -7.05 13.23 -14.00
N ILE A 53 -5.78 13.52 -13.69
CA ILE A 53 -5.32 13.77 -12.32
C ILE A 53 -6.04 14.99 -11.74
N ALA A 54 -6.19 16.08 -12.51
CA ALA A 54 -6.92 17.25 -12.07
C ALA A 54 -8.40 16.96 -11.77
N ALA A 55 -9.05 16.08 -12.57
CA ALA A 55 -10.43 15.68 -12.35
C ALA A 55 -10.59 14.76 -11.14
N ALA A 56 -9.69 13.78 -10.98
CA ALA A 56 -9.71 12.80 -9.89
C ALA A 56 -9.41 13.44 -8.52
N THR A 57 -8.66 14.55 -8.50
CA THR A 57 -8.25 15.24 -7.27
C THR A 57 -9.04 16.53 -7.01
N ALA A 58 -10.05 16.83 -7.82
CA ALA A 58 -10.81 18.08 -7.75
C ALA A 58 -11.52 18.31 -6.40
N ASP A 59 -11.95 17.21 -5.76
CA ASP A 59 -12.67 17.22 -4.48
C ASP A 59 -11.79 16.76 -3.30
N ALA A 60 -10.50 16.46 -3.54
CA ALA A 60 -9.60 15.97 -2.51
C ALA A 60 -9.35 17.07 -1.44
N PRO A 61 -9.47 16.74 -0.14
CA PRO A 61 -9.08 17.66 0.92
C PRO A 61 -7.57 17.87 0.87
N GLY A 62 -7.10 19.04 0.43
CA GLY A 62 -5.66 19.32 0.37
C GLY A 62 -5.26 20.29 -0.73
N GLY A 63 -5.86 20.19 -1.92
CA GLY A 63 -5.57 21.10 -3.03
C GLY A 63 -5.42 20.38 -4.37
N SER A 64 -5.15 21.16 -5.43
CA SER A 64 -5.07 20.66 -6.80
C SER A 64 -3.74 20.00 -7.10
N TRP A 65 -3.78 18.83 -7.74
CA TRP A 65 -2.58 18.20 -8.28
C TRP A 65 -2.28 18.76 -9.67
N HIS A 66 -1.04 19.20 -9.86
CA HIS A 66 -0.56 19.82 -11.09
C HIS A 66 0.54 18.97 -11.73
N VAL A 67 0.20 18.32 -12.84
CA VAL A 67 1.19 17.60 -13.66
C VAL A 67 2.09 18.62 -14.37
N LEU A 68 3.40 18.52 -14.14
CA LEU A 68 4.39 19.42 -14.70
C LEU A 68 4.68 19.06 -16.16
N SER A 69 4.66 20.10 -16.99
CA SER A 69 5.03 20.05 -18.39
C SER A 69 6.49 20.47 -18.59
N ALA A 70 7.01 20.33 -19.82
CA ALA A 70 8.34 20.81 -20.17
C ALA A 70 8.55 22.31 -19.90
N GLU A 71 7.48 23.11 -19.90
CA GLU A 71 7.55 24.57 -19.72
C GLU A 71 7.71 24.98 -18.25
N ASP A 72 7.36 24.10 -17.32
CA ASP A 72 7.47 24.34 -15.88
C ASP A 72 8.91 24.19 -15.37
N PHE A 73 9.74 23.45 -16.11
CA PHE A 73 11.15 23.26 -15.79
C PHE A 73 12.04 24.38 -16.34
N PRO A 74 13.24 24.61 -15.75
CA PRO A 74 14.17 25.61 -16.24
C PRO A 74 14.48 25.47 -17.74
N PRO A 75 14.60 26.58 -18.51
CA PRO A 75 14.91 26.51 -19.93
C PRO A 75 16.22 25.77 -20.21
N GLY A 76 16.16 24.77 -21.09
CA GLY A 76 17.33 23.95 -21.45
C GLY A 76 17.53 22.72 -20.58
N SER A 77 16.59 22.40 -19.68
CA SER A 77 16.60 21.15 -18.89
C SER A 77 16.56 19.89 -19.77
N PHE A 78 15.98 19.97 -20.97
CA PHE A 78 15.77 18.81 -21.83
C PHE A 78 16.54 18.91 -23.16
N GLY A 79 17.17 17.81 -23.54
CA GLY A 79 17.88 17.63 -24.81
C GLY A 79 16.96 17.24 -25.98
N ALA A 80 17.56 16.99 -27.15
CA ALA A 80 16.81 16.64 -28.36
C ALA A 80 16.16 15.24 -28.33
N ASP A 81 16.62 14.36 -27.44
CA ASP A 81 16.14 12.99 -27.27
C ASP A 81 15.07 12.87 -26.17
N VAL A 82 14.52 13.99 -25.71
CA VAL A 82 13.43 14.04 -24.73
C VAL A 82 12.16 14.54 -25.40
N ARG A 83 11.03 13.91 -25.08
CA ARG A 83 9.69 14.32 -25.50
C ARG A 83 8.75 14.41 -24.31
N TYR A 84 7.93 15.46 -24.27
CA TYR A 84 6.73 15.52 -23.44
C TYR A 84 5.49 15.29 -24.29
N THR A 85 4.57 14.46 -23.80
CA THR A 85 3.23 14.33 -24.40
C THR A 85 2.35 15.51 -23.99
N GLU A 86 1.22 15.70 -24.69
CA GLU A 86 0.26 16.76 -24.36
C GLU A 86 -0.29 16.61 -22.93
N GLY A 87 -0.46 15.38 -22.45
CA GLY A 87 -0.88 15.08 -21.08
C GLY A 87 0.21 15.21 -20.01
N GLY A 88 1.46 15.53 -20.38
CA GLY A 88 2.55 15.76 -19.42
C GLY A 88 3.49 14.57 -19.20
N LEU A 89 3.30 13.43 -19.89
CA LEU A 89 4.19 12.27 -19.79
C LEU A 89 5.57 12.60 -20.39
N TYR A 90 6.60 12.47 -19.57
CA TYR A 90 8.00 12.51 -20.00
C TYR A 90 8.34 11.18 -20.68
N VAL A 91 9.03 11.27 -21.83
CA VAL A 91 9.61 10.15 -22.55
C VAL A 91 11.06 10.48 -22.87
N GLY A 92 11.98 9.76 -22.24
CA GLY A 92 13.42 9.93 -22.39
C GLY A 92 14.04 8.98 -23.39
N GLY A 93 15.19 9.39 -23.94
CA GLY A 93 16.04 8.53 -24.74
C GLY A 93 15.65 8.38 -26.22
N PRO A 94 16.62 8.05 -27.09
CA PRO A 94 16.43 7.97 -28.54
C PRO A 94 15.60 6.75 -29.02
N ARG A 95 15.09 5.92 -28.10
CA ARG A 95 14.43 4.64 -28.40
C ARG A 95 12.92 4.58 -28.11
N ASN A 96 12.24 5.71 -27.86
CA ASN A 96 10.96 5.74 -27.14
C ASN A 96 11.16 5.03 -25.79
N GLY A 97 12.07 5.61 -24.99
CA GLY A 97 12.70 4.98 -23.83
C GLY A 97 11.92 5.19 -22.53
N ALA A 98 12.63 5.48 -21.44
CA ALA A 98 12.07 5.50 -20.10
C ALA A 98 11.08 6.65 -19.88
N GLU A 99 10.05 6.38 -19.08
CA GLU A 99 8.88 7.26 -18.96
C GLU A 99 8.61 7.63 -17.51
N ALA A 100 8.15 8.86 -17.30
CA ALA A 100 7.89 9.39 -15.97
C ALA A 100 6.80 10.48 -15.98
N LEU A 101 6.18 10.70 -14.83
CA LEU A 101 5.42 11.92 -14.55
C LEU A 101 6.05 12.66 -13.38
N ALA A 102 6.06 13.99 -13.47
CA ALA A 102 6.37 14.87 -12.36
C ALA A 102 5.10 15.64 -12.01
N VAL A 103 4.72 15.64 -10.73
CA VAL A 103 3.47 16.23 -10.25
C VAL A 103 3.76 17.06 -9.01
N GLN A 104 3.32 18.32 -8.99
CA GLN A 104 3.25 19.10 -7.76
C GLN A 104 1.86 18.92 -7.14
N ALA A 105 1.81 18.54 -5.87
CA ALA A 105 0.57 18.31 -5.14
C ALA A 105 0.60 18.97 -3.76
N GLU A 106 -0.58 19.26 -3.22
CA GLU A 106 -0.73 19.66 -1.82
C GLU A 106 -1.19 18.44 -1.02
N ILE A 107 -0.36 17.97 -0.10
CA ILE A 107 -0.55 16.74 0.67
C ILE A 107 -0.21 17.04 2.13
N GLY A 108 -1.09 16.70 3.08
CA GLY A 108 -0.85 16.97 4.50
C GLY A 108 -0.69 18.45 4.87
N GLY A 109 -1.06 19.38 3.97
CA GLY A 109 -0.81 20.82 4.14
C GLY A 109 0.57 21.30 3.69
N GLU A 110 1.33 20.45 3.01
CA GLU A 110 2.65 20.72 2.43
C GLU A 110 2.61 20.65 0.90
N THR A 111 3.44 21.45 0.24
CA THR A 111 3.62 21.37 -1.21
C THR A 111 4.66 20.30 -1.54
N VAL A 112 4.23 19.20 -2.15
CA VAL A 112 5.06 18.03 -2.43
C VAL A 112 5.32 17.90 -3.93
N LEU A 113 6.59 17.65 -4.30
CA LEU A 113 6.94 17.20 -5.65
C LEU A 113 6.96 15.67 -5.70
N ILE A 114 6.17 15.09 -6.58
CA ILE A 114 6.12 13.64 -6.81
C ILE A 114 6.72 13.33 -8.17
N LEU A 115 7.77 12.51 -8.22
CA LEU A 115 8.35 11.98 -9.44
C LEU A 115 8.07 10.47 -9.51
N THR A 116 7.24 10.05 -10.44
CA THR A 116 6.85 8.64 -10.61
C THR A 116 7.38 8.06 -11.91
N PHE A 117 7.98 6.87 -11.84
CA PHE A 117 8.51 6.16 -13.00
C PHE A 117 7.52 5.11 -13.49
N ARG A 118 7.34 5.06 -14.81
CA ARG A 118 6.41 4.10 -15.44
C ARG A 118 6.97 2.68 -15.42
N GLY A 119 6.08 1.74 -15.13
CA GLY A 119 6.29 0.31 -15.35
C GLY A 119 6.42 -0.03 -16.83
N SER A 120 6.72 -1.29 -17.17
CA SER A 120 6.87 -1.67 -18.58
C SER A 120 5.56 -2.10 -19.23
N ASP A 121 5.20 -1.43 -20.32
CA ASP A 121 4.32 -1.95 -21.39
C ASP A 121 5.10 -2.28 -22.69
N GLY A 122 6.42 -2.05 -22.67
CA GLY A 122 7.30 -2.11 -23.83
C GLY A 122 8.00 -3.45 -24.06
N VAL A 123 8.35 -3.71 -25.32
CA VAL A 123 9.03 -4.95 -25.76
C VAL A 123 10.44 -5.14 -25.17
N ASP A 124 11.14 -4.06 -24.80
CA ASP A 124 12.53 -4.17 -24.33
C ASP A 124 12.65 -4.80 -22.93
N ALA A 125 11.71 -4.52 -22.03
CA ALA A 125 11.62 -5.23 -20.75
C ALA A 125 11.09 -6.66 -20.93
N LEU A 126 10.11 -6.85 -21.83
CA LEU A 126 9.60 -8.18 -22.16
C LEU A 126 10.68 -9.10 -22.77
N LEU A 127 11.68 -8.54 -23.44
CA LEU A 127 12.83 -9.29 -23.97
C LEU A 127 13.96 -9.46 -22.96
N GLY A 128 13.78 -9.01 -21.72
CA GLY A 128 14.71 -9.14 -20.62
C GLY A 128 15.96 -8.26 -20.70
N GLN A 129 15.99 -7.28 -21.61
CA GLN A 129 17.15 -6.40 -21.74
C GLN A 129 17.28 -5.51 -20.50
N THR A 130 16.18 -4.92 -20.01
CA THR A 130 16.17 -4.07 -18.81
C THR A 130 16.41 -4.83 -17.51
N PHE A 131 16.30 -6.17 -17.52
CA PHE A 131 16.66 -7.02 -16.38
C PHE A 131 18.15 -7.43 -16.36
N THR A 132 18.96 -6.87 -17.26
CA THR A 132 20.43 -6.96 -17.19
C THR A 132 21.00 -5.67 -16.61
N ALA A 133 22.16 -5.74 -15.93
CA ALA A 133 22.82 -4.54 -15.42
C ALA A 133 23.05 -3.46 -16.49
N GLN A 134 23.42 -3.87 -17.71
CA GLN A 134 23.63 -2.93 -18.81
C GLN A 134 22.32 -2.30 -19.30
N GLY A 135 21.26 -3.08 -19.42
CA GLY A 135 19.98 -2.56 -19.90
C GLY A 135 19.25 -1.73 -18.84
N ALA A 136 19.32 -2.13 -17.57
CA ALA A 136 18.84 -1.33 -16.44
C ALA A 136 19.55 0.03 -16.39
N ALA A 137 20.89 0.05 -16.47
CA ALA A 137 21.66 1.30 -16.53
C ALA A 137 21.24 2.17 -17.73
N ALA A 138 21.13 1.58 -18.92
CA ALA A 138 20.75 2.33 -20.11
C ALA A 138 19.30 2.88 -20.05
N TYR A 139 18.38 2.15 -19.40
CA TYR A 139 17.01 2.62 -19.19
C TYR A 139 16.97 3.73 -18.13
N TYR A 140 17.74 3.58 -17.05
CA TYR A 140 17.85 4.60 -16.01
C TYR A 140 18.52 5.89 -16.51
N ASP A 141 19.54 5.80 -17.37
CA ASP A 141 20.18 6.94 -18.03
C ASP A 141 19.16 7.78 -18.83
N ASP A 142 18.13 7.15 -19.40
CA ASP A 142 17.06 7.85 -20.12
C ASP A 142 16.13 8.65 -19.15
N LEU A 143 16.12 8.33 -17.85
CA LEU A 143 15.40 9.08 -16.80
C LEU A 143 16.23 10.22 -16.19
N SER A 144 17.56 10.21 -16.34
CA SER A 144 18.42 11.23 -15.71
C SER A 144 18.02 12.69 -16.03
N PRO A 145 17.62 13.06 -17.27
CA PRO A 145 17.21 14.43 -17.56
C PRO A 145 15.99 14.91 -16.76
N ILE A 146 15.00 14.05 -16.52
CA ILE A 146 13.83 14.43 -15.70
C ILE A 146 14.16 14.47 -14.22
N ILE A 147 15.03 13.57 -13.74
CA ILE A 147 15.51 13.58 -12.35
C ILE A 147 16.26 14.88 -12.04
N GLU A 148 17.21 15.27 -12.91
CA GLU A 148 17.96 16.51 -12.76
C GLU A 148 17.05 17.76 -12.83
N ALA A 149 16.08 17.76 -13.76
CA ALA A 149 15.12 18.85 -13.89
C ALA A 149 14.21 18.97 -12.65
N ALA A 150 13.75 17.84 -12.11
CA ALA A 150 12.95 17.77 -10.89
C ALA A 150 13.73 18.26 -9.67
N ALA A 151 15.01 17.89 -9.53
CA ALA A 151 15.87 18.39 -8.45
C ALA A 151 16.06 19.93 -8.52
N LEU A 152 16.27 20.47 -9.72
CA LEU A 152 16.35 21.92 -9.91
C LEU A 152 15.02 22.62 -9.62
N TYR A 153 13.90 22.00 -10.00
CA TYR A 153 12.56 22.52 -9.74
C TYR A 153 12.27 22.55 -8.24
N ALA A 154 12.53 21.45 -7.52
CA ALA A 154 12.35 21.35 -6.08
C ALA A 154 13.27 22.32 -5.30
N GLY A 155 14.49 22.50 -5.78
CA GLY A 155 15.46 23.41 -5.17
C GLY A 155 15.21 24.90 -5.41
N ASP A 156 14.29 25.28 -6.30
CA ASP A 156 13.92 26.68 -6.52
C ASP A 156 12.90 27.14 -5.46
N PRO A 157 13.26 28.10 -4.57
CA PRO A 157 12.35 28.61 -3.56
C PRO A 157 11.07 29.25 -4.12
N ALA A 158 11.02 29.59 -5.41
CA ALA A 158 9.83 30.12 -6.06
C ALA A 158 8.72 29.08 -6.23
N ASN A 159 9.06 27.79 -6.30
CA ASN A 159 8.11 26.70 -6.46
C ASN A 159 7.54 26.23 -5.12
N GLY A 160 8.24 26.53 -4.01
CA GLY A 160 7.74 26.30 -2.66
C GLY A 160 7.65 24.83 -2.27
N ILE A 161 8.47 23.95 -2.86
CA ILE A 161 8.46 22.53 -2.53
C ILE A 161 8.98 22.30 -1.10
N ASP A 162 8.16 21.66 -0.27
CA ASP A 162 8.44 21.32 1.11
C ASP A 162 9.03 19.91 1.25
N ALA A 163 8.59 18.97 0.40
CA ALA A 163 9.05 17.57 0.41
C ALA A 163 9.02 16.94 -1.01
N VAL A 164 9.71 15.80 -1.16
CA VAL A 164 9.78 15.06 -2.42
C VAL A 164 9.39 13.60 -2.20
N ILE A 165 8.55 13.08 -3.10
CA ILE A 165 8.24 11.66 -3.20
C ILE A 165 8.78 11.16 -4.55
N VAL A 166 9.54 10.07 -4.53
CA VAL A 166 9.88 9.32 -5.74
C VAL A 166 9.20 7.97 -5.70
N ALA A 167 8.52 7.58 -6.77
CA ALA A 167 7.71 6.37 -6.77
C ALA A 167 7.84 5.58 -8.06
N GLY A 168 7.42 4.32 -8.02
CA GLY A 168 7.19 3.53 -9.22
C GLY A 168 6.51 2.21 -8.91
N HIS A 169 5.98 1.58 -9.96
CA HIS A 169 5.44 0.22 -9.90
C HIS A 169 6.16 -0.68 -10.90
N SER A 170 6.40 -1.95 -10.55
CA SER A 170 7.05 -2.94 -11.42
C SER A 170 8.44 -2.45 -11.89
N LEU A 171 8.71 -2.37 -13.19
CA LEU A 171 9.97 -1.81 -13.71
C LEU A 171 10.23 -0.38 -13.19
N GLY A 172 9.18 0.44 -13.03
CA GLY A 172 9.30 1.78 -12.48
C GLY A 172 9.78 1.78 -11.03
N ALA A 173 9.33 0.81 -10.23
CA ALA A 173 9.80 0.61 -8.86
C ALA A 173 11.28 0.23 -8.83
N THR A 174 11.72 -0.63 -9.75
CA THR A 174 13.16 -0.91 -9.93
C THR A 174 13.96 0.34 -10.27
N MET A 175 13.39 1.29 -11.04
CA MET A 175 14.05 2.58 -11.27
C MET A 175 14.07 3.47 -10.02
N ALA A 176 13.03 3.43 -9.18
CA ALA A 176 13.01 4.13 -7.89
C ALA A 176 14.06 3.57 -6.92
N ASP A 177 14.27 2.24 -6.93
CA ASP A 177 15.33 1.59 -6.16
C ASP A 177 16.72 2.00 -6.64
N ILE A 178 16.95 2.05 -7.96
CA ILE A 178 18.21 2.55 -8.52
C ILE A 178 18.42 4.01 -8.12
N PHE A 179 17.39 4.86 -8.27
CA PHE A 179 17.42 6.26 -7.86
C PHE A 179 17.83 6.47 -6.41
N THR A 180 17.29 5.65 -5.50
CA THR A 180 17.63 5.69 -4.07
C THR A 180 19.13 5.56 -3.84
N LEU A 181 19.82 4.76 -4.66
CA LEU A 181 21.24 4.49 -4.53
C LEU A 181 22.14 5.45 -5.33
N THR A 182 21.61 6.13 -6.34
CA THR A 182 22.42 6.94 -7.27
C THR A 182 22.20 8.45 -7.14
N ASP A 183 20.95 8.89 -7.02
CA ASP A 183 20.57 10.28 -7.29
C ASP A 183 19.73 10.91 -6.18
N ALA A 184 19.43 10.18 -5.09
CA ALA A 184 18.76 10.73 -3.91
C ALA A 184 19.47 11.97 -3.32
N ASP A 185 20.80 12.02 -3.39
CA ASP A 185 21.60 13.17 -2.92
C ASP A 185 21.32 14.48 -3.67
N LEU A 186 20.72 14.41 -4.88
CA LEU A 186 20.27 15.62 -5.59
C LEU A 186 19.19 16.38 -4.81
N PHE A 187 18.49 15.70 -3.90
CA PHE A 187 17.39 16.24 -3.09
C PHE A 187 17.73 16.42 -1.61
N ALA A 188 19.00 16.28 -1.19
CA ALA A 188 19.43 16.27 0.22
C ALA A 188 19.08 17.53 1.07
N GLY A 189 18.46 18.55 0.49
CA GLY A 189 17.92 19.72 1.18
C GLY A 189 16.44 19.64 1.55
N LEU A 190 15.74 18.59 1.15
CA LEU A 190 14.32 18.36 1.38
C LEU A 190 14.10 16.97 1.97
N PRO A 191 13.06 16.75 2.80
CA PRO A 191 12.57 15.41 3.09
C PRO A 191 12.31 14.65 1.79
N LEU A 192 12.90 13.45 1.67
CA LEU A 192 12.77 12.59 0.50
C LEU A 192 12.26 11.22 0.93
N THR A 193 11.09 10.87 0.42
CA THR A 193 10.49 9.54 0.55
C THR A 193 10.51 8.82 -0.79
N VAL A 194 10.94 7.56 -0.81
CA VAL A 194 10.92 6.71 -2.00
C VAL A 194 9.96 5.54 -1.76
N VAL A 195 8.96 5.37 -2.62
CA VAL A 195 7.98 4.27 -2.53
C VAL A 195 8.14 3.33 -3.74
N SER A 196 8.54 2.10 -3.47
CA SER A 196 8.85 1.09 -4.48
C SER A 196 7.81 -0.03 -4.45
N ILE A 197 6.91 -0.08 -5.43
CA ILE A 197 5.78 -1.02 -5.46
C ILE A 197 6.05 -2.16 -6.45
N ALA A 198 6.04 -3.41 -5.98
CA ALA A 198 6.25 -4.59 -6.82
C ALA A 198 7.57 -4.57 -7.61
N SER A 199 8.67 -4.09 -6.99
CA SER A 199 9.95 -3.98 -7.69
C SER A 199 10.49 -5.34 -8.13
N ALA A 200 11.01 -5.39 -9.35
CA ALA A 200 11.72 -6.57 -9.84
C ALA A 200 13.14 -6.71 -9.25
N GLY A 201 13.56 -5.74 -8.42
CA GLY A 201 14.91 -5.65 -7.86
C GLY A 201 15.96 -5.23 -8.87
N ILE A 202 17.13 -4.89 -8.35
CA ILE A 202 18.26 -4.38 -9.12
C ILE A 202 19.13 -5.54 -9.65
N PRO A 203 19.42 -5.60 -10.97
CA PRO A 203 20.26 -6.65 -11.54
C PRO A 203 21.66 -6.71 -10.89
N PRO A 204 22.17 -7.91 -10.56
CA PRO A 204 23.52 -8.07 -10.03
C PRO A 204 24.57 -7.51 -10.98
N GLY A 205 25.54 -6.81 -10.42
CA GLY A 205 26.63 -6.18 -11.18
C GLY A 205 26.34 -4.76 -11.67
N LEU A 206 25.11 -4.25 -11.52
CA LEU A 206 24.89 -2.80 -11.62
C LEU A 206 25.58 -2.09 -10.45
N PHE A 207 25.42 -2.63 -9.25
CA PHE A 207 26.18 -2.25 -8.06
C PHE A 207 27.06 -3.44 -7.62
N PRO A 208 28.30 -3.55 -8.14
CA PRO A 208 29.14 -4.74 -7.93
C PRO A 208 29.58 -4.96 -6.48
N ASP A 209 29.50 -3.93 -5.63
CA ASP A 209 29.89 -3.99 -4.23
C ASP A 209 28.71 -4.34 -3.28
N ALA A 210 27.48 -4.41 -3.79
CA ALA A 210 26.30 -4.77 -3.01
C ALA A 210 26.15 -6.30 -2.91
N THR A 211 26.18 -6.85 -1.69
CA THR A 211 26.19 -8.31 -1.44
C THR A 211 25.15 -8.79 -0.42
N GLY A 212 24.06 -8.07 -0.27
CA GLY A 212 22.98 -8.39 0.67
C GLY A 212 21.72 -7.56 0.38
N PRO A 213 20.74 -7.52 1.30
CA PRO A 213 19.64 -6.57 1.23
C PRO A 213 20.20 -5.17 1.06
N LEU A 214 19.61 -4.41 0.16
CA LEU A 214 19.95 -3.01 -0.05
C LEU A 214 19.53 -2.21 1.19
N THR A 215 20.25 -1.14 1.48
CA THR A 215 19.93 -0.23 2.59
C THR A 215 19.93 1.17 2.03
N ALA A 216 18.85 1.91 2.30
CA ALA A 216 18.73 3.28 1.84
C ALA A 216 19.73 4.18 2.57
N PRO A 217 20.20 5.29 1.96
CA PRO A 217 20.93 6.32 2.69
C PRO A 217 20.13 6.84 3.88
N GLU A 218 20.79 7.17 4.99
CA GLU A 218 20.13 7.60 6.25
C GLU A 218 19.22 8.83 6.09
N ALA A 219 19.43 9.64 5.06
CA ALA A 219 18.61 10.82 4.75
C ALA A 219 17.37 10.54 3.90
N VAL A 220 17.14 9.28 3.51
CA VAL A 220 16.04 8.85 2.63
C VAL A 220 15.15 7.90 3.40
N THR A 221 13.85 8.20 3.45
CA THR A 221 12.84 7.22 3.85
C THR A 221 12.54 6.36 2.63
N HIS A 222 12.88 5.08 2.64
CA HIS A 222 12.54 4.13 1.57
C HIS A 222 11.48 3.18 2.10
N ILE A 223 10.42 3.02 1.31
CA ILE A 223 9.25 2.17 1.61
C ILE A 223 9.15 1.17 0.46
N GLY A 224 9.57 -0.06 0.72
CA GLY A 224 9.46 -1.20 -0.18
C GLY A 224 8.14 -1.94 0.03
N ILE A 225 7.36 -2.07 -1.05
CA ILE A 225 6.10 -2.81 -1.06
C ILE A 225 6.28 -4.01 -2.01
N GLY A 226 6.45 -5.20 -1.43
CA GLY A 226 6.76 -6.44 -2.16
C GLY A 226 5.60 -7.44 -2.23
N HIS A 227 5.84 -8.61 -2.82
CA HIS A 227 4.90 -9.74 -2.79
C HIS A 227 5.39 -10.89 -1.92
N ALA A 228 4.47 -11.55 -1.20
CA ALA A 228 4.79 -12.69 -0.32
C ALA A 228 5.40 -13.89 -1.08
N GLY A 229 4.90 -14.16 -2.29
CA GLY A 229 5.33 -15.31 -3.11
C GLY A 229 6.64 -15.15 -3.89
N ASP A 230 7.26 -13.98 -3.88
CA ASP A 230 8.48 -13.72 -4.66
C ASP A 230 9.71 -14.32 -3.95
N PRO A 231 10.33 -15.39 -4.47
CA PRO A 231 11.46 -16.00 -3.78
C PRO A 231 12.69 -15.10 -3.95
N ILE A 232 12.90 -14.11 -3.10
CA ILE A 232 14.14 -13.32 -3.05
C ILE A 232 15.28 -14.29 -2.64
N ARG A 233 16.05 -14.79 -3.61
CA ARG A 233 17.24 -15.61 -3.34
C ARG A 233 18.48 -15.04 -4.00
N PHE A 234 19.30 -14.37 -3.20
CA PHE A 234 20.64 -13.92 -3.56
C PHE A 234 21.44 -15.00 -4.35
N PRO A 235 21.84 -14.74 -5.62
CA PRO A 235 22.30 -15.80 -6.52
C PRO A 235 23.69 -16.34 -6.23
N GLU A 236 23.82 -17.65 -6.40
CA GLU A 236 24.97 -18.22 -7.12
C GLU A 236 24.70 -18.12 -8.64
N ALA A 237 25.71 -17.72 -9.41
CA ALA A 237 25.60 -17.26 -10.80
C ALA A 237 25.25 -18.35 -11.84
N GLU A 238 24.09 -18.24 -12.51
CA GLU A 238 23.77 -18.92 -13.78
C GLU A 238 22.85 -18.03 -14.66
N PRO A 239 22.81 -18.20 -16.00
CA PRO A 239 22.06 -17.34 -16.90
C PRO A 239 20.54 -17.59 -16.81
N LEU A 240 19.76 -16.52 -16.70
CA LEU A 240 18.37 -16.56 -16.23
C LEU A 240 17.32 -16.61 -17.35
N LEU A 241 16.25 -17.38 -17.13
CA LEU A 241 14.96 -17.17 -17.77
C LEU A 241 14.27 -15.93 -17.12
N ILE A 242 13.38 -15.25 -17.85
CA ILE A 242 12.56 -14.13 -17.33
C ILE A 242 11.93 -14.46 -15.96
N ASN A 243 11.52 -15.71 -15.76
CA ASN A 243 10.88 -16.21 -14.54
C ASN A 243 11.85 -16.35 -13.34
N GLN A 244 13.11 -15.91 -13.45
CA GLN A 244 14.10 -15.95 -12.36
C GLN A 244 14.71 -14.58 -12.06
N VAL A 245 14.22 -13.50 -12.66
CA VAL A 245 14.73 -12.14 -12.45
C VAL A 245 14.56 -11.70 -10.99
N LEU A 246 13.34 -11.86 -10.44
CA LEU A 246 13.00 -11.50 -9.06
C LEU A 246 13.91 -12.19 -8.05
N VAL A 247 14.21 -13.46 -8.34
CA VAL A 247 15.01 -14.30 -7.46
C VAL A 247 16.43 -13.78 -7.34
N ASN A 248 17.04 -13.41 -8.45
CA ASN A 248 18.48 -13.19 -8.50
C ASN A 248 18.87 -11.71 -8.41
N ASN A 249 17.91 -10.80 -8.37
CA ASN A 249 18.15 -9.39 -8.22
C ASN A 249 18.39 -9.00 -6.75
N LEU A 250 19.04 -7.86 -6.56
CA LEU A 250 19.22 -7.22 -5.25
C LEU A 250 17.97 -6.42 -4.92
N HIS A 251 17.45 -6.59 -3.71
CA HIS A 251 16.24 -5.91 -3.25
C HIS A 251 16.53 -5.15 -1.96
N PHE A 252 15.82 -4.05 -1.75
CA PHE A 252 15.58 -3.56 -0.39
C PHE A 252 14.70 -4.58 0.33
N ALA A 253 14.82 -4.68 1.65
CA ALA A 253 13.83 -5.45 2.40
C ALA A 253 12.47 -4.74 2.23
N PRO A 254 11.39 -5.46 1.89
CA PRO A 254 10.06 -4.84 1.88
C PRO A 254 9.67 -4.49 3.32
N ASP A 255 9.19 -3.27 3.51
CA ASP A 255 8.58 -2.79 4.76
C ASP A 255 7.12 -3.29 4.83
N ILE A 256 6.48 -3.41 3.66
CA ILE A 256 5.14 -4.00 3.50
C ILE A 256 5.24 -5.13 2.48
N VAL A 257 4.74 -6.31 2.84
CA VAL A 257 4.60 -7.43 1.91
C VAL A 257 3.11 -7.64 1.63
N ILE A 258 2.70 -7.61 0.36
CA ILE A 258 1.33 -7.86 -0.06
C ILE A 258 1.22 -9.28 -0.60
N GLU A 259 0.28 -10.06 -0.09
CA GLU A 259 -0.10 -11.31 -0.74
C GLU A 259 -1.24 -11.08 -1.73
N LEU A 260 -0.99 -11.39 -3.00
CA LEU A 260 -2.02 -11.43 -4.05
C LEU A 260 -2.29 -12.90 -4.41
N PRO A 261 -3.54 -13.32 -4.63
CA PRO A 261 -3.85 -14.70 -4.95
C PRO A 261 -3.16 -15.13 -6.24
N SER A 262 -2.53 -16.30 -6.18
CA SER A 262 -1.87 -16.92 -7.32
C SER A 262 -2.88 -17.23 -8.41
N VAL A 263 -2.75 -16.59 -9.57
CA VAL A 263 -3.46 -17.03 -10.77
C VAL A 263 -2.64 -18.19 -11.35
N ASP A 264 -3.09 -19.44 -11.21
CA ASP A 264 -2.41 -20.55 -11.89
C ASP A 264 -2.69 -20.48 -13.41
N THR A 265 -1.66 -20.86 -14.17
CA THR A 265 -1.55 -21.12 -15.61
C THR A 265 -2.79 -20.87 -16.46
N ASP A 266 -2.66 -20.00 -17.47
CA ASP A 266 -3.52 -20.09 -18.66
C ASP A 266 -3.46 -21.54 -19.18
N VAL A 267 -4.55 -22.02 -19.79
CA VAL A 267 -4.88 -23.37 -20.29
C VAL A 267 -3.76 -24.07 -21.10
N ARG A 268 -2.67 -23.36 -21.38
CA ARG A 268 -1.45 -23.75 -22.09
C ARG A 268 -0.27 -24.12 -21.18
N GLY A 269 -0.34 -23.92 -19.87
CA GLY A 269 0.74 -24.26 -18.92
C GLY A 269 1.89 -23.24 -18.87
N ASP A 270 1.64 -22.01 -19.32
CA ASP A 270 2.58 -20.89 -19.16
C ASP A 270 2.24 -20.15 -17.84
N PRO A 271 3.23 -19.80 -17.00
CA PRO A 271 2.98 -19.04 -15.77
C PRO A 271 2.43 -17.66 -16.14
N PRO A 272 1.26 -17.26 -15.64
CA PRO A 272 0.69 -15.98 -16.00
C PRO A 272 1.36 -14.89 -15.16
N PHE A 273 2.02 -13.96 -15.84
CA PHE A 273 2.40 -12.65 -15.29
C PHE A 273 1.12 -11.77 -15.10
N GLY A 274 0.13 -12.27 -14.35
CA GLY A 274 -1.29 -11.94 -14.59
C GLY A 274 -2.03 -11.10 -13.55
N ALA A 275 -2.01 -11.45 -12.26
CA ALA A 275 -2.68 -10.67 -11.21
C ALA A 275 -1.73 -10.09 -10.16
N GLU A 276 -0.63 -10.79 -9.86
CA GLU A 276 0.39 -10.31 -8.92
C GLU A 276 0.94 -8.93 -9.37
N HIS A 277 1.15 -8.70 -10.67
CA HIS A 277 1.58 -7.37 -11.13
C HIS A 277 0.46 -6.39 -11.52
N SER A 278 -0.76 -6.55 -10.97
CA SER A 278 -1.87 -5.63 -11.23
C SER A 278 -1.73 -4.35 -10.42
N SER A 279 -1.44 -3.22 -11.09
CA SER A 279 -1.38 -1.91 -10.44
C SER A 279 -2.73 -1.44 -9.85
N VAL A 280 -3.84 -2.04 -10.28
CA VAL A 280 -5.18 -1.76 -9.72
C VAL A 280 -5.35 -2.41 -8.36
N LEU A 281 -4.96 -3.68 -8.22
CA LEU A 281 -5.04 -4.39 -6.94
C LEU A 281 -4.13 -3.74 -5.92
N TYR A 282 -2.92 -3.37 -6.32
CA TYR A 282 -2.02 -2.58 -5.49
C TYR A 282 -2.62 -1.24 -5.06
N TRP A 283 -3.29 -0.53 -5.97
CA TRP A 283 -3.95 0.73 -5.63
C TRP A 283 -5.06 0.56 -4.61
N GLU A 284 -5.98 -0.37 -4.84
CA GLU A 284 -7.13 -0.58 -3.95
C GLU A 284 -6.66 -1.00 -2.54
N ASN A 285 -5.73 -1.94 -2.49
CA ASN A 285 -5.18 -2.46 -1.23
C ASN A 285 -4.41 -1.38 -0.45
N LEU A 286 -3.52 -0.65 -1.12
CA LEU A 286 -2.73 0.40 -0.46
C LEU A 286 -3.58 1.64 -0.11
N ALA A 287 -4.60 1.95 -0.90
CA ALA A 287 -5.54 3.02 -0.55
C ALA A 287 -6.31 2.66 0.72
N ALA A 288 -6.82 1.44 0.83
CA ALA A 288 -7.53 1.00 2.01
C ALA A 288 -6.62 0.86 3.23
N LEU A 289 -5.41 0.32 3.05
CA LEU A 289 -4.38 0.27 4.10
C LEU A 289 -4.12 1.64 4.70
N THR A 290 -3.93 2.64 3.85
CA THR A 290 -3.57 4.01 4.28
C THR A 290 -4.75 4.80 4.86
N ASP A 291 -5.99 4.35 4.66
CA ASP A 291 -7.18 4.87 5.35
C ASP A 291 -7.46 4.16 6.68
N ASP A 292 -6.82 3.02 6.94
CA ASP A 292 -7.06 2.27 8.16
C ASP A 292 -6.49 3.04 9.37
N PRO A 293 -7.30 3.31 10.41
CA PRO A 293 -6.84 4.01 11.61
C PRO A 293 -5.69 3.31 12.36
N LEU A 294 -5.44 2.03 12.06
CA LEU A 294 -4.34 1.25 12.62
C LEU A 294 -3.08 1.27 11.74
N PHE A 295 -3.02 2.13 10.73
CA PHE A 295 -1.89 2.20 9.79
C PHE A 295 -0.51 2.27 10.49
N GLU A 296 -0.39 3.07 11.55
CA GLU A 296 0.86 3.23 12.31
C GLU A 296 1.32 1.95 13.03
N PHE A 297 0.45 0.93 13.14
CA PHE A 297 0.79 -0.38 13.72
C PHE A 297 1.23 -1.41 12.68
N TYR A 298 1.18 -1.08 11.39
CA TYR A 298 1.50 -1.98 10.28
C TYR A 298 2.96 -1.87 9.78
N GLU A 299 3.80 -1.01 10.38
CA GLU A 299 5.22 -0.89 10.00
C GLU A 299 5.96 -2.24 10.16
N ASP A 300 6.80 -2.59 9.17
CA ASP A 300 7.60 -3.82 9.08
C ASP A 300 6.80 -5.14 9.01
N GLN A 301 5.53 -5.11 8.58
CA GLN A 301 4.65 -6.29 8.57
C GLN A 301 4.36 -6.85 7.18
N THR A 302 4.17 -8.16 7.12
CA THR A 302 3.50 -8.80 5.99
C THR A 302 2.00 -8.60 6.13
N LEU A 303 1.39 -7.90 5.18
CA LEU A 303 -0.02 -7.54 5.16
C LEU A 303 -0.77 -8.31 4.08
N ILE A 304 -1.95 -8.81 4.43
CA ILE A 304 -2.76 -9.61 3.51
C ILE A 304 -4.05 -8.88 3.26
N PHE A 305 -4.33 -8.68 1.97
CA PHE A 305 -5.50 -7.96 1.49
C PHE A 305 -6.40 -8.90 0.70
N GLY A 306 -7.70 -8.84 0.97
CA GLY A 306 -8.69 -9.19 -0.05
C GLY A 306 -8.78 -8.08 -1.10
N ALA A 307 -9.04 -8.40 -2.37
CA ALA A 307 -9.42 -7.41 -3.37
C ALA A 307 -10.94 -7.28 -3.49
N SER A 308 -11.48 -6.05 -3.41
CA SER A 308 -12.91 -5.68 -3.49
C SER A 308 -13.85 -6.43 -4.49
N ASP A 309 -13.33 -7.10 -5.53
CA ASP A 309 -14.09 -8.02 -6.39
C ASP A 309 -13.20 -9.05 -7.14
N TYR A 310 -12.97 -10.24 -6.57
CA TYR A 310 -12.31 -11.36 -7.30
C TYR A 310 -13.22 -12.09 -8.31
N ALA A 311 -14.48 -11.70 -8.53
CA ALA A 311 -15.41 -12.47 -9.37
C ALA A 311 -14.98 -12.62 -10.85
N THR A 312 -13.93 -11.91 -11.28
CA THR A 312 -13.37 -11.97 -12.63
C THR A 312 -12.00 -12.65 -12.73
N VAL A 313 -11.35 -12.99 -11.61
CA VAL A 313 -10.01 -13.61 -11.57
C VAL A 313 -10.16 -15.12 -11.33
N PRO A 314 -9.80 -15.99 -12.30
CA PRO A 314 -9.95 -17.43 -12.11
C PRO A 314 -8.93 -18.01 -11.12
N ASP A 315 -9.41 -18.52 -9.97
CA ASP A 315 -8.62 -19.39 -9.08
C ASP A 315 -8.53 -20.81 -9.68
N TYR A 316 -7.31 -21.27 -9.94
CA TYR A 316 -7.02 -22.59 -10.50
C TYR A 316 -6.20 -23.48 -9.56
N SER A 317 -5.91 -23.04 -8.32
CA SER A 317 -4.98 -23.75 -7.43
C SER A 317 -5.56 -25.04 -6.87
N GLY A 318 -6.85 -25.11 -6.54
CA GLY A 318 -7.52 -26.33 -6.06
C GLY A 318 -6.90 -27.01 -4.83
N GLU A 319 -5.87 -26.43 -4.23
CA GLU A 319 -5.08 -26.92 -3.10
C GLU A 319 -5.15 -25.83 -2.02
N GLY A 320 -6.15 -25.91 -1.14
CA GLY A 320 -6.32 -25.00 0.01
C GLY A 320 -5.27 -25.22 1.12
N THR A 321 -4.00 -25.44 0.75
CA THR A 321 -2.83 -25.47 1.63
C THR A 321 -1.56 -25.25 0.82
N LEU A 322 -0.89 -24.11 1.00
CA LEU A 322 0.49 -23.88 0.56
C LEU A 322 1.49 -24.25 1.69
N PRO A 323 2.74 -24.58 1.34
CA PRO A 323 3.67 -25.22 2.25
C PRO A 323 4.37 -24.21 3.18
N SER A 324 4.11 -24.37 4.48
CA SER A 324 4.88 -23.88 5.64
C SER A 324 4.97 -22.36 5.86
N GLY A 325 4.06 -21.85 6.71
CA GLY A 325 4.29 -20.65 7.53
C GLY A 325 3.78 -19.32 6.97
N GLU A 326 2.77 -19.35 6.10
CA GLU A 326 2.33 -18.23 5.26
C GLU A 326 0.79 -18.29 5.13
N VAL A 327 0.12 -17.13 5.23
CA VAL A 327 -1.34 -16.88 5.44
C VAL A 327 -2.07 -16.65 4.10
N ILE A 328 -3.41 -16.64 4.04
CA ILE A 328 -4.23 -16.67 2.81
C ILE A 328 -5.36 -15.61 2.85
N GLY A 329 -5.49 -14.76 1.82
CA GLY A 329 -6.64 -13.86 1.58
C GLY A 329 -7.54 -14.36 0.43
N ALA A 330 -8.87 -14.22 0.55
CA ALA A 330 -9.80 -14.40 -0.56
C ALA A 330 -11.17 -13.77 -0.28
N GLU A 331 -11.70 -13.02 -1.24
CA GLU A 331 -13.14 -12.81 -1.40
C GLU A 331 -13.77 -13.82 -2.35
N GLY A 332 -14.91 -14.37 -1.92
CA GLY A 332 -15.97 -14.74 -2.83
C GLY A 332 -15.84 -16.05 -3.61
N PHE A 333 -15.36 -17.15 -3.02
CA PHE A 333 -15.71 -18.48 -3.54
C PHE A 333 -17.10 -18.92 -3.03
N SER A 334 -18.18 -18.41 -3.63
CA SER A 334 -19.53 -18.90 -3.31
C SER A 334 -19.79 -20.27 -3.95
N VAL A 335 -19.56 -21.38 -3.24
CA VAL A 335 -20.28 -22.65 -3.52
C VAL A 335 -20.53 -23.55 -2.30
N ASP A 336 -20.71 -23.01 -1.10
CA ASP A 336 -21.60 -23.59 -0.07
C ASP A 336 -21.67 -22.60 1.10
N ASP A 337 -22.77 -22.62 1.85
CA ASP A 337 -23.04 -21.82 3.06
C ASP A 337 -22.10 -22.19 4.25
N ASP A 338 -20.91 -22.73 3.96
CA ASP A 338 -19.94 -23.36 4.86
C ASP A 338 -18.45 -23.11 4.46
N ALA A 339 -18.13 -22.19 3.52
CA ALA A 339 -16.74 -21.86 3.15
C ALA A 339 -16.07 -20.91 4.16
N PRO A 340 -14.79 -21.12 4.51
CA PRO A 340 -14.10 -20.33 5.53
C PRO A 340 -13.75 -18.93 4.99
N GLY A 341 -13.87 -17.91 5.84
CA GLY A 341 -13.49 -16.52 5.52
C GLY A 341 -11.98 -16.32 5.32
N LEU A 342 -11.49 -15.08 5.30
CA LEU A 342 -10.07 -14.76 5.42
C LEU A 342 -9.50 -15.44 6.67
N LEU A 343 -8.49 -16.31 6.50
CA LEU A 343 -7.94 -17.13 7.57
C LEU A 343 -6.49 -16.76 7.82
N GLY A 344 -6.18 -16.38 9.05
CA GLY A 344 -4.84 -16.32 9.63
C GLY A 344 -4.13 -17.68 9.71
N THR A 345 -2.89 -17.66 10.20
CA THR A 345 -2.05 -18.82 10.45
C THR A 345 -2.16 -19.33 11.89
N GLU A 346 -1.03 -19.59 12.53
CA GLU A 346 -0.91 -20.06 13.91
C GLU A 346 0.15 -19.22 14.64
N GLY A 347 0.54 -18.09 14.05
CA GLY A 347 1.33 -17.04 14.65
C GLY A 347 0.68 -15.70 14.32
N ASP A 348 1.26 -14.63 14.85
CA ASP A 348 0.70 -13.27 14.82
C ASP A 348 0.44 -12.78 13.39
N ASP A 349 -0.81 -12.45 13.07
CA ASP A 349 -1.26 -12.06 11.73
C ASP A 349 -1.86 -10.64 11.68
N PHE A 350 -1.83 -10.03 10.50
CA PHE A 350 -2.52 -8.77 10.20
C PHE A 350 -3.50 -9.00 9.04
N ILE A 351 -4.79 -8.84 9.29
CA ILE A 351 -5.86 -9.21 8.35
C ILE A 351 -6.80 -8.03 8.12
N LEU A 352 -6.90 -7.60 6.86
CA LEU A 352 -7.83 -6.55 6.42
C LEU A 352 -8.87 -7.10 5.42
N GLY A 353 -10.16 -6.92 5.70
CA GLY A 353 -11.28 -7.36 4.85
C GLY A 353 -11.63 -6.41 3.70
N LEU A 354 -11.36 -5.11 3.88
CA LEU A 354 -11.66 -4.02 2.93
C LEU A 354 -13.15 -3.68 2.81
N ASP A 355 -13.67 -3.53 1.59
CA ASP A 355 -15.08 -3.20 1.35
C ASP A 355 -15.86 -4.51 1.19
N GLY A 356 -16.90 -4.75 1.99
CA GLY A 356 -17.68 -5.98 1.91
C GLY A 356 -18.26 -6.40 3.26
N ASP A 357 -19.09 -7.45 3.23
CA ASP A 357 -19.45 -8.16 4.47
C ASP A 357 -18.50 -9.37 4.59
N ASP A 358 -17.40 -9.19 5.31
CA ASP A 358 -16.28 -10.12 5.37
C ASP A 358 -16.33 -11.04 6.59
N ARG A 359 -15.53 -12.12 6.52
CA ARG A 359 -15.35 -13.05 7.64
C ARG A 359 -13.87 -13.24 7.83
N LEU A 360 -13.31 -12.82 8.95
CA LEU A 360 -11.89 -12.91 9.29
C LEU A 360 -11.72 -13.86 10.48
N LEU A 361 -10.71 -14.73 10.44
CA LEU A 361 -10.36 -15.66 11.52
C LEU A 361 -8.83 -15.72 11.69
N GLY A 362 -8.26 -15.11 12.75
CA GLY A 362 -6.82 -15.07 13.03
C GLY A 362 -6.23 -16.43 13.47
N ARG A 363 -7.00 -17.19 14.26
CA ARG A 363 -6.73 -18.53 14.81
C ARG A 363 -5.81 -18.53 16.02
N ALA A 364 -4.50 -18.47 15.87
CA ALA A 364 -3.58 -18.51 17.00
C ALA A 364 -2.42 -17.59 16.71
N GLY A 365 -1.89 -16.94 17.74
CA GLY A 365 -1.05 -15.75 17.55
C GLY A 365 -1.74 -14.54 18.17
N ASP A 366 -0.98 -13.46 18.35
CA ASP A 366 -1.52 -12.16 18.77
C ASP A 366 -1.90 -11.39 17.49
N ASP A 367 -3.15 -11.51 17.04
CA ASP A 367 -3.57 -11.09 15.71
C ASP A 367 -4.16 -9.67 15.68
N LEU A 368 -4.06 -8.96 14.55
CA LEU A 368 -4.72 -7.68 14.28
C LEU A 368 -5.72 -7.83 13.12
N LEU A 369 -7.01 -7.67 13.41
CA LEU A 369 -8.11 -7.84 12.44
C LEU A 369 -8.88 -6.53 12.23
N SER A 370 -9.07 -6.15 10.96
CA SER A 370 -9.89 -5.02 10.53
C SER A 370 -10.82 -5.48 9.41
N GLY A 371 -12.13 -5.47 9.64
CA GLY A 371 -13.11 -5.87 8.62
C GLY A 371 -13.17 -4.89 7.46
N GLY A 372 -13.17 -3.60 7.78
CA GLY A 372 -13.29 -2.53 6.80
C GLY A 372 -14.75 -2.10 6.62
N GLU A 373 -15.13 -1.63 5.43
CA GLU A 373 -16.48 -1.15 5.18
C GLU A 373 -17.48 -2.28 4.95
N GLY A 374 -18.36 -2.50 5.92
CA GLY A 374 -19.53 -3.37 5.78
C GLY A 374 -19.90 -3.98 7.12
N ALA A 375 -20.61 -5.10 7.12
CA ALA A 375 -20.96 -5.82 8.35
C ALA A 375 -20.13 -7.11 8.44
N ASP A 376 -19.01 -7.03 9.14
CA ASP A 376 -18.00 -8.07 9.15
C ASP A 376 -18.16 -9.07 10.29
N THR A 377 -17.51 -10.21 10.17
CA THR A 377 -17.34 -11.19 11.25
C THR A 377 -15.87 -11.36 11.56
N LEU A 378 -15.40 -10.85 12.70
CA LEU A 378 -14.00 -10.91 13.12
C LEU A 378 -13.82 -11.93 14.24
N ILE A 379 -12.90 -12.88 14.09
CA ILE A 379 -12.61 -13.88 15.11
C ILE A 379 -11.09 -13.90 15.32
N GLY A 380 -10.60 -13.41 16.46
CA GLY A 380 -9.17 -13.39 16.78
C GLY A 380 -8.65 -14.82 16.91
N GLY A 381 -8.95 -15.49 18.02
CA GLY A 381 -8.71 -16.90 18.22
C GLY A 381 -8.00 -17.15 19.55
N ALA A 382 -6.74 -17.53 19.50
CA ALA A 382 -5.93 -17.86 20.66
C ALA A 382 -4.66 -17.01 20.70
N GLY A 383 -4.60 -16.08 21.63
CA GLY A 383 -3.56 -15.07 21.74
C GLY A 383 -4.20 -13.77 22.20
N ASP A 384 -3.39 -12.73 22.39
CA ASP A 384 -3.87 -11.41 22.79
C ASP A 384 -4.18 -10.59 21.53
N ASP A 385 -5.43 -10.66 21.05
CA ASP A 385 -5.81 -10.14 19.72
C ASP A 385 -6.26 -8.66 19.76
N VAL A 386 -6.12 -7.94 18.64
CA VAL A 386 -6.61 -6.56 18.42
C VAL A 386 -7.62 -6.55 17.27
N LEU A 387 -8.87 -6.17 17.55
CA LEU A 387 -9.96 -6.20 16.57
C LEU A 387 -10.54 -4.80 16.39
N LEU A 388 -10.43 -4.21 15.20
CA LEU A 388 -11.07 -2.95 14.83
C LEU A 388 -12.52 -3.19 14.43
N LEU A 389 -13.44 -2.51 15.11
CA LEU A 389 -14.87 -2.63 14.91
C LEU A 389 -15.43 -1.39 14.20
N ARG A 390 -16.25 -1.63 13.18
CA ARG A 390 -17.08 -0.65 12.47
C ARG A 390 -18.57 -1.01 12.57
N THR A 391 -19.43 -0.31 11.82
CA THR A 391 -20.89 -0.37 11.97
C THR A 391 -21.38 -1.76 11.59
N GLY A 392 -21.96 -2.48 12.55
CA GLY A 392 -22.63 -3.75 12.27
C GLY A 392 -21.73 -4.99 12.36
N ASP A 393 -20.44 -4.81 12.63
CA ASP A 393 -19.51 -5.92 12.81
C ASP A 393 -19.89 -6.81 13.99
N ALA A 394 -19.53 -8.09 13.85
CA ALA A 394 -19.60 -9.08 14.91
C ALA A 394 -18.20 -9.63 15.19
N ALA A 395 -17.66 -9.34 16.37
CA ALA A 395 -16.30 -9.72 16.74
C ALA A 395 -16.25 -10.68 17.92
N SER A 396 -15.25 -11.56 17.96
CA SER A 396 -14.88 -12.39 19.10
C SER A 396 -13.36 -12.43 19.18
N GLY A 397 -12.78 -11.97 20.29
CA GLY A 397 -11.34 -12.04 20.52
C GLY A 397 -10.94 -13.50 20.71
N GLY A 398 -11.39 -14.15 21.78
CA GLY A 398 -11.36 -15.60 21.90
C GLY A 398 -10.76 -16.01 23.22
N SER A 399 -9.57 -16.59 23.21
CA SER A 399 -8.81 -16.85 24.44
C SER A 399 -7.55 -16.02 24.47
N GLY A 400 -7.39 -15.22 25.50
CA GLY A 400 -6.29 -14.28 25.65
C GLY A 400 -6.78 -13.05 26.39
N ALA A 401 -6.02 -11.98 26.35
CA ALA A 401 -6.46 -10.65 26.73
C ALA A 401 -6.64 -9.80 25.47
N ASP A 402 -7.89 -9.69 25.01
CA ASP A 402 -8.19 -9.12 23.70
C ASP A 402 -8.52 -7.62 23.79
N ARG A 403 -8.20 -6.86 22.74
CA ARG A 403 -8.52 -5.44 22.60
C ARG A 403 -9.48 -5.22 21.44
N PHE A 404 -10.69 -4.74 21.74
CA PHE A 404 -11.67 -4.33 20.74
C PHE A 404 -11.63 -2.82 20.55
N ILE A 405 -11.15 -2.34 19.41
CA ILE A 405 -11.06 -0.92 19.09
C ILE A 405 -12.33 -0.49 18.37
N ALA A 406 -13.03 0.51 18.88
CA ALA A 406 -14.17 1.12 18.21
C ALA A 406 -13.72 2.44 17.55
N ASP A 407 -14.03 2.63 16.28
CA ASP A 407 -13.90 3.93 15.61
C ASP A 407 -15.22 4.72 15.65
N ALA A 408 -15.22 5.91 15.04
CA ALA A 408 -16.43 6.75 14.94
C ALA A 408 -17.60 6.08 14.19
N GLY A 409 -17.32 5.00 13.45
CA GLY A 409 -18.27 4.16 12.75
C GLY A 409 -18.68 2.92 13.54
N ALA A 410 -18.22 2.62 14.73
CA ALA A 410 -18.54 1.36 15.44
C ALA A 410 -19.98 1.24 15.99
N ASP A 411 -20.95 2.02 15.52
CA ASP A 411 -22.32 1.97 16.03
C ASP A 411 -22.96 0.62 15.70
N SER A 412 -23.64 0.03 16.70
CA SER A 412 -24.29 -1.28 16.59
C SER A 412 -23.37 -2.49 16.41
N ALA A 413 -22.05 -2.36 16.63
CA ALA A 413 -21.16 -3.53 16.64
C ALA A 413 -21.47 -4.48 17.81
N LEU A 414 -21.18 -5.75 17.59
CA LEU A 414 -21.50 -6.89 18.44
C LEU A 414 -20.22 -7.59 18.88
N ILE A 415 -19.91 -7.56 20.17
CA ILE A 415 -18.77 -8.32 20.73
C ILE A 415 -19.32 -9.60 21.37
N LEU A 416 -18.84 -10.74 20.91
CA LEU A 416 -19.16 -12.07 21.37
C LEU A 416 -18.02 -12.61 22.25
N GLY A 417 -18.37 -13.25 23.36
CA GLY A 417 -17.40 -13.90 24.23
C GLY A 417 -16.64 -12.99 25.20
N PHE A 418 -16.91 -11.67 25.22
CA PHE A 418 -16.20 -10.69 26.07
C PHE A 418 -16.00 -11.17 27.51
N ASP A 419 -14.74 -11.20 27.97
CA ASP A 419 -14.30 -11.59 29.32
C ASP A 419 -13.86 -10.35 30.14
N PRO A 420 -14.75 -9.79 30.99
CA PRO A 420 -14.41 -8.62 31.79
C PRO A 420 -13.22 -8.85 32.71
N GLY A 421 -12.25 -7.93 32.67
CA GLY A 421 -10.99 -8.00 33.41
C GLY A 421 -9.86 -8.77 32.72
N ALA A 422 -10.11 -9.38 31.56
CA ALA A 422 -9.08 -9.83 30.61
C ALA A 422 -9.11 -8.95 29.35
N ASP A 423 -10.30 -8.81 28.76
CA ASP A 423 -10.51 -8.03 27.54
C ASP A 423 -10.72 -6.54 27.82
N VAL A 424 -10.43 -5.71 26.83
CA VAL A 424 -10.58 -4.25 26.88
C VAL A 424 -11.30 -3.74 25.64
N ILE A 425 -12.18 -2.76 25.83
CA ILE A 425 -12.79 -1.98 24.75
C ILE A 425 -12.10 -0.63 24.66
N ASP A 426 -11.46 -0.36 23.55
CA ASP A 426 -10.81 0.91 23.28
C ASP A 426 -11.72 1.83 22.48
N LEU A 427 -12.11 2.94 23.12
CA LEU A 427 -12.94 3.98 22.54
C LEU A 427 -12.13 5.24 22.17
N ALA A 428 -10.80 5.19 22.18
CA ALA A 428 -9.95 6.36 21.95
C ALA A 428 -10.20 7.02 20.58
N LEU A 429 -10.47 6.24 19.54
CA LEU A 429 -10.75 6.74 18.19
C LEU A 429 -12.17 7.30 18.02
N THR A 430 -13.08 7.06 18.97
CA THR A 430 -14.47 7.54 18.90
C THR A 430 -14.63 8.99 19.38
N GLY A 431 -13.61 9.52 20.06
CA GLY A 431 -13.68 10.80 20.79
C GLY A 431 -14.59 10.78 22.03
N ALA A 432 -15.06 9.61 22.48
CA ALA A 432 -15.88 9.48 23.67
C ALA A 432 -15.06 9.75 24.95
N GLU A 433 -15.73 10.31 25.95
CA GLU A 433 -15.19 10.45 27.30
C GLU A 433 -15.88 9.44 28.24
N GLU A 434 -15.22 9.08 29.36
CA GLU A 434 -15.82 8.21 30.38
C GLU A 434 -17.17 8.75 30.88
N ALA A 435 -17.36 10.08 30.87
CA ALA A 435 -18.59 10.73 31.26
C ALA A 435 -19.79 10.39 30.36
N ASP A 436 -19.55 10.00 29.11
CA ASP A 436 -20.57 9.62 28.14
C ASP A 436 -20.99 8.14 28.30
N LEU A 437 -20.22 7.35 29.05
CA LEU A 437 -20.41 5.92 29.18
C LEU A 437 -21.65 5.55 30.01
N VAL A 438 -22.58 4.86 29.37
CA VAL A 438 -23.78 4.28 29.98
C VAL A 438 -23.81 2.78 29.73
N ILE A 439 -23.47 2.00 30.76
CA ILE A 439 -23.50 0.54 30.73
C ILE A 439 -24.84 0.03 31.29
N ARG A 440 -25.55 -0.78 30.50
CA ARG A 440 -26.78 -1.48 30.90
C ARG A 440 -26.56 -2.98 30.85
N SER A 441 -26.03 -3.54 31.94
CA SER A 441 -25.69 -4.97 32.01
C SER A 441 -26.86 -5.87 32.42
N GLY A 442 -26.93 -7.03 31.78
CA GLY A 442 -27.71 -8.20 32.14
C GLY A 442 -26.81 -9.39 32.47
N ALA A 443 -27.40 -10.58 32.59
CA ALA A 443 -26.63 -11.79 32.93
C ALA A 443 -25.75 -12.32 31.78
N PHE A 444 -26.11 -12.01 30.54
CA PHE A 444 -25.45 -12.50 29.33
C PHE A 444 -25.26 -11.44 28.24
N VAL A 445 -25.83 -10.25 28.44
CA VAL A 445 -25.81 -9.16 27.48
C VAL A 445 -25.55 -7.87 28.23
N ALA A 446 -24.61 -7.05 27.78
CA ALA A 446 -24.49 -5.66 28.19
C ALA A 446 -24.68 -4.75 26.97
N HIS A 447 -25.51 -3.72 27.13
CA HIS A 447 -25.60 -2.64 26.14
C HIS A 447 -24.76 -1.48 26.64
N VAL A 448 -23.81 -1.05 25.84
CA VAL A 448 -22.90 0.06 26.11
C VAL A 448 -23.23 1.19 25.16
N ASP A 449 -23.49 2.37 25.70
CA ASP A 449 -23.70 3.60 24.96
C ASP A 449 -22.61 4.56 25.42
N TYR A 450 -21.82 5.08 24.49
CA TYR A 450 -20.68 5.96 24.75
C TYR A 450 -20.86 7.34 24.09
N GLY A 451 -22.12 7.73 23.85
CA GLY A 451 -22.50 9.05 23.33
C GLY A 451 -22.38 9.16 21.81
N SER A 452 -21.21 8.88 21.24
CA SER A 452 -20.98 8.88 19.79
C SER A 452 -21.47 7.61 19.08
N GLY A 453 -21.65 6.51 19.82
CA GLY A 453 -22.20 5.25 19.32
C GLY A 453 -22.60 4.28 20.43
N ALA A 454 -22.96 3.06 20.04
CA ALA A 454 -23.31 2.00 20.97
C ALA A 454 -22.75 0.63 20.56
N LEU A 455 -22.34 -0.17 21.55
CA LEU A 455 -21.91 -1.57 21.40
C LEU A 455 -22.86 -2.50 22.14
N THR A 456 -22.98 -3.73 21.64
CA THR A 456 -23.60 -4.82 22.40
C THR A 456 -22.58 -5.90 22.71
N LEU A 457 -22.41 -6.21 23.99
CA LEU A 457 -21.52 -7.27 24.47
C LEU A 457 -22.34 -8.50 24.83
N PHE A 458 -21.98 -9.66 24.32
CA PHE A 458 -22.53 -10.96 24.69
C PHE A 458 -21.45 -11.81 25.33
N GLY A 459 -21.73 -12.36 26.51
CA GLY A 459 -20.74 -13.16 27.22
C GLY A 459 -21.22 -13.57 28.60
N ALA A 460 -20.63 -14.65 29.12
CA ALA A 460 -20.80 -14.99 30.52
C ALA A 460 -20.12 -13.92 31.37
N GLY A 461 -20.80 -13.41 32.39
CA GLY A 461 -20.18 -12.41 33.26
C GLY A 461 -20.28 -10.96 32.77
N THR A 462 -21.01 -10.68 31.69
CA THR A 462 -21.35 -9.30 31.25
C THR A 462 -21.95 -8.40 32.35
N SER A 463 -22.50 -9.00 33.42
CA SER A 463 -22.90 -8.30 34.64
C SER A 463 -21.75 -7.63 35.41
N LEU A 464 -20.50 -7.99 35.10
CA LEU A 464 -19.28 -7.47 35.69
C LEU A 464 -18.63 -6.35 34.87
N VAL A 465 -19.12 -6.10 33.65
CA VAL A 465 -18.64 -5.01 32.79
C VAL A 465 -18.72 -3.69 33.55
N SER A 466 -17.61 -2.98 33.62
CA SER A 466 -17.46 -1.74 34.36
C SER A 466 -16.62 -0.73 33.56
N PRO A 467 -16.55 0.54 33.97
CA PRO A 467 -15.72 1.54 33.30
C PRO A 467 -14.23 1.16 33.20
N GLU A 468 -13.73 0.24 34.03
CA GLU A 468 -12.33 -0.20 33.99
C GLU A 468 -12.00 -1.10 32.78
N ASP A 469 -13.04 -1.64 32.12
CA ASP A 469 -12.90 -2.43 30.89
C ASP A 469 -12.81 -1.52 29.64
N PHE A 470 -12.83 -0.19 29.81
CA PHE A 470 -12.84 0.77 28.71
C PHE A 470 -11.60 1.66 28.73
N VAL A 471 -11.01 1.87 27.57
CA VAL A 471 -9.97 2.88 27.32
C VAL A 471 -10.61 4.05 26.58
N PHE A 472 -10.26 5.27 27.00
CA PHE A 472 -10.71 6.52 26.38
C PHE A 472 -9.49 7.31 25.92
N ALA A 473 -9.68 8.26 25.01
CA ALA A 473 -8.59 9.12 24.56
C ALA A 473 -7.97 9.88 25.75
N GLU A 474 -6.65 9.77 25.92
CA GLU A 474 -5.91 10.65 26.82
C GLU A 474 -5.91 12.07 26.21
N PRO A 475 -6.20 13.14 26.97
CA PRO A 475 -6.31 14.51 26.45
C PRO A 475 -5.05 15.08 25.76
N GLU A 476 -3.92 14.36 25.76
CA GLU A 476 -2.63 14.81 25.22
C GLU A 476 -2.20 14.11 23.91
N LEU A 477 -2.99 13.16 23.36
CA LEU A 477 -2.64 12.42 22.14
C LEU A 477 -3.47 12.78 20.89
N LEU A 478 -4.33 13.80 20.97
CA LEU A 478 -4.99 14.38 19.80
C LEU A 478 -4.25 15.65 19.35
N VAL A 479 -3.10 15.48 18.68
CA VAL A 479 -2.43 16.57 17.94
C VAL A 479 -1.96 16.06 16.59
#